data_AF-A0A3R7APS0-F1
#
_entry.id   AF-A0A3R7APS0-F1
#
_cell.length_a   1.000
_cell.length_b   1.000
_cell.length_c   1.000
_cell.angle_alpha   90.00
_cell.angle_beta   90.00
_cell.angle_gamma   90.00
#
_symmetry.space_group_name_H-M   'P 1'
#
loop_
_entity.id
_entity.type
_entity.pdbx_description
1 polymer ?
#
loop_
_entity_poly.entity_id
_entity_poly.type
_entity_poly.pdbx_seq_one_letter_code
_entity_poly.pdbx_strand_id
1 'polypeptide(L)'
;MAKSATGRELTDDQRTALYHRLLQLKKNGRVGSGDMKELMRTFNVSQQTISRIWLRGCQTAAEMGCAKVASRKKGRCGAPRKYDGDSVRDVVTSVPSYRRSNFRSLSAATGIPKTSLWNLLKANKLRRRTSRVMEEAFKLAGDNVYKLPHLKKDVQLKSGTVALRPPCDEDVTLALDALESRLDDEYLVDEIVGMLGPALNIVDDA
;
A
#
# COMPACT_ATOMS: atom_id res chain seq x y z
N MET A 1 8.49 7.68 20.22
CA MET A 1 9.37 7.11 21.27
C MET A 1 10.78 7.63 21.04
N ALA A 2 11.33 8.38 21.99
CA ALA A 2 12.74 8.76 21.96
C ALA A 2 13.57 7.47 22.06
N LYS A 3 14.44 7.22 21.08
CA LYS A 3 15.38 6.09 21.13
C LYS A 3 16.38 6.41 22.24
N SER A 4 16.48 5.55 23.27
CA SER A 4 17.65 5.60 24.14
C SER A 4 18.89 5.26 23.30
N ALA A 5 19.98 5.96 23.56
CA ALA A 5 21.22 5.73 22.86
C ALA A 5 21.71 4.31 23.18
N THR A 6 21.92 3.50 22.15
CA THR A 6 22.97 2.48 22.23
C THR A 6 24.25 3.26 22.54
N GLY A 7 25.01 2.87 23.57
CA GLY A 7 26.13 3.67 24.12
C GLY A 7 27.28 4.01 23.15
N ARG A 8 27.14 3.76 21.85
CA ARG A 8 28.09 4.07 20.78
C ARG A 8 27.91 5.47 20.18
N GLU A 9 26.72 6.08 20.26
CA GLU A 9 26.41 7.34 19.57
C GLU A 9 25.88 8.41 20.52
N LEU A 10 26.35 9.65 20.36
CA LEU A 10 25.86 10.79 21.14
C LEU A 10 24.40 11.11 20.79
N THR A 11 23.56 11.30 21.81
CA THR A 11 22.21 11.84 21.64
C THR A 11 22.26 13.30 21.17
N ASP A 12 21.17 13.80 20.59
CA ASP A 12 21.10 15.19 20.14
C ASP A 12 21.29 16.18 21.31
N ASP A 13 20.80 15.84 22.51
CA ASP A 13 21.00 16.62 23.72
C ASP A 13 22.47 16.63 24.16
N GLN A 14 23.14 15.47 24.14
CA GLN A 14 24.57 15.39 24.44
C GLN A 14 25.41 16.18 23.44
N ARG A 15 25.06 16.14 22.15
CA ARG A 15 25.73 16.91 21.10
C ARG A 15 25.58 18.42 21.33
N THR A 16 24.41 18.85 21.77
CA THR A 16 24.10 20.25 22.09
C THR A 16 24.85 20.70 23.35
N ALA A 17 24.82 19.90 24.42
CA ALA A 17 25.57 20.15 25.65
C ALA A 17 27.08 20.24 25.39
N LEU A 18 27.62 19.34 24.57
CA LEU A 18 29.03 19.36 24.16
C LEU A 18 29.39 20.64 23.41
N TYR A 19 28.52 21.11 22.51
CA TYR A 19 28.73 22.37 21.80
C TYR A 19 28.70 23.59 22.74
N HIS A 20 27.75 23.66 23.67
CA HIS A 20 27.71 24.73 24.68
C HIS A 20 28.93 24.71 25.59
N ARG A 21 29.41 23.52 25.97
CA ARG A 21 30.62 23.40 26.79
C ARG A 21 31.87 23.87 26.05
N LEU A 22 31.99 23.56 24.77
CA LEU A 22 33.07 24.10 23.92
C LEU A 22 33.01 25.63 23.81
N LEU A 23 31.81 26.22 23.72
CA LEU A 23 31.65 27.67 23.72
C LEU A 23 32.17 28.30 25.02
N GLN A 24 31.89 27.68 26.17
CA GLN A 24 32.36 28.15 27.49
C GLN A 24 33.88 28.02 27.66
N LEU A 25 34.49 26.97 27.12
CA LEU A 25 35.92 26.67 27.29
C LEU A 25 36.82 27.39 26.28
N LYS A 26 36.24 27.97 25.22
CA LYS A 26 37.00 28.67 24.18
C LYS A 26 37.58 29.97 24.71
N LYS A 27 38.91 30.02 24.88
CA LYS A 27 39.68 31.23 25.18
C LYS A 27 40.54 31.59 23.97
N ASN A 28 40.52 32.85 23.53
CA ASN A 28 41.31 33.34 22.38
C ASN A 28 41.17 32.51 21.10
N GLY A 29 39.97 31.97 20.83
CA GLY A 29 39.71 31.22 19.62
C GLY A 29 40.01 29.72 19.69
N ARG A 30 40.65 29.22 20.76
CA ARG A 30 41.03 27.80 20.92
C ARG A 30 40.55 27.22 22.24
N VAL A 31 40.38 25.90 22.27
CA VAL A 31 40.12 25.13 23.49
C VAL A 31 41.44 24.51 23.94
N GLY A 32 41.76 24.58 25.23
CA GLY A 32 42.99 24.02 25.78
C GLY A 32 43.07 22.50 25.58
N SER A 33 44.28 21.96 25.38
CA SER A 33 44.47 20.51 25.19
C SER A 33 43.98 19.68 26.38
N GLY A 34 44.10 20.20 27.61
CA GLY A 34 43.57 19.56 28.82
C GLY A 34 42.05 19.51 28.84
N ASP A 35 41.40 20.63 28.54
CA ASP A 35 39.94 20.73 28.43
C ASP A 35 39.38 19.79 27.35
N MET A 36 40.09 19.67 26.23
CA MET A 36 39.73 18.74 25.16
C MET A 36 39.79 17.28 25.63
N LYS A 37 40.85 16.90 26.36
CA LYS A 37 40.97 15.54 26.94
C LYS A 37 39.85 15.27 27.94
N GLU A 38 39.47 16.27 28.74
CA GLU A 38 38.37 16.12 29.69
C GLU A 38 37.04 15.90 28.96
N LEU A 39 36.73 16.70 27.93
CA LEU A 39 35.53 16.49 27.11
C LEU A 39 35.48 15.11 26.46
N MET A 40 36.62 14.61 25.97
CA MET A 40 36.71 13.25 25.42
C MET A 40 36.34 12.19 26.46
N ARG A 41 36.81 12.36 27.70
CA ARG A 41 36.53 11.46 28.83
C ARG A 41 35.07 11.53 29.27
N THR A 42 34.51 12.74 29.43
CA THR A 42 33.12 12.94 29.88
C THR A 42 32.10 12.39 28.90
N PHE A 43 32.30 12.64 27.60
CA PHE A 43 31.34 12.24 26.56
C PHE A 43 31.70 10.90 25.89
N ASN A 44 32.82 10.27 26.28
CA ASN A 44 33.35 9.03 25.72
C ASN A 44 33.45 9.05 24.17
N VAL A 45 34.05 10.11 23.62
CA VAL A 45 34.19 10.31 22.17
C VAL A 45 35.59 10.75 21.77
N SER A 46 35.97 10.46 20.53
CA SER A 46 37.25 10.91 19.98
C SER A 46 37.28 12.42 19.75
N GLN A 47 38.47 13.02 19.84
CA GLN A 47 38.71 14.43 19.50
C GLN A 47 38.17 14.79 18.11
N GLN A 48 38.31 13.91 17.11
CA GLN A 48 37.80 14.22 15.76
C GLN A 48 36.27 14.36 15.74
N THR A 49 35.56 13.64 16.62
CA THR A 49 34.10 13.75 16.72
C THR A 49 33.72 15.11 17.31
N ILE A 50 34.41 15.53 18.38
CA ILE A 50 34.24 16.85 19.00
C ILE A 50 34.52 17.97 17.98
N SER A 51 35.63 17.89 17.25
CA SER A 51 35.98 18.88 16.22
C SER A 51 34.95 18.95 15.08
N ARG A 52 34.44 17.81 14.61
CA ARG A 52 33.38 17.77 13.58
C ARG A 52 32.08 18.42 14.05
N ILE A 53 31.72 18.20 15.32
CA ILE A 53 30.55 18.82 15.94
C ILE A 53 30.74 20.34 16.02
N TRP A 54 31.91 20.79 16.49
CA TRP A 54 32.26 22.20 16.62
C TRP A 54 32.21 22.94 15.29
N LEU A 55 32.99 22.50 14.30
CA LEU A 55 33.11 23.15 12.99
C LEU A 55 31.73 23.32 12.35
N ARG A 56 30.90 22.29 12.45
CA ARG A 56 29.55 22.30 11.90
C ARG A 56 28.60 23.23 12.67
N GLY A 57 28.69 23.24 14.00
CA GLY A 57 27.95 24.20 14.81
C GLY A 57 28.29 25.64 14.43
N CYS A 58 29.58 25.95 14.27
CA CYS A 58 30.03 27.26 13.81
C CYS A 58 29.55 27.62 12.40
N GLN A 59 29.66 26.70 11.43
CA GLN A 59 29.18 26.92 10.05
C GLN A 59 27.67 27.21 10.03
N THR A 60 26.87 26.36 10.69
CA THR A 60 25.42 26.52 10.72
C THR A 60 24.98 27.77 11.49
N ALA A 61 25.71 28.15 12.54
CA ALA A 61 25.48 29.40 13.25
C ALA A 61 25.78 30.62 12.38
N ALA A 62 26.84 30.59 11.57
CA ALA A 62 27.16 31.67 10.63
C ALA A 62 26.12 31.79 9.50
N GLU A 63 25.63 30.67 8.98
CA GLU A 63 24.66 30.64 7.87
C GLU A 63 23.22 30.96 8.30
N MET A 64 22.76 30.40 9.43
CA MET A 64 21.34 30.41 9.85
C MET A 64 21.09 31.15 11.17
N GLY A 65 22.12 31.75 11.78
CA GLY A 65 22.02 32.41 13.09
C GLY A 65 21.89 31.46 14.28
N CYS A 66 21.79 30.14 14.06
CA CYS A 66 21.69 29.14 15.11
C CYS A 66 22.54 27.88 14.81
N ALA A 67 23.18 27.34 15.85
CA ALA A 67 24.01 26.14 15.71
C ALA A 67 23.13 24.88 15.60
N LYS A 68 23.10 24.26 14.41
CA LYS A 68 22.37 23.00 14.17
C LYS A 68 23.29 21.81 14.35
N VAL A 69 23.38 21.35 15.60
CA VAL A 69 24.37 20.33 16.03
C VAL A 69 23.83 18.89 15.99
N ALA A 70 22.51 18.71 15.84
CA ALA A 70 21.85 17.40 15.80
C ALA A 70 22.44 16.43 14.76
N SER A 71 22.28 15.13 15.04
CA SER A 71 22.73 14.04 14.17
C SER A 71 21.98 14.04 12.84
N ARG A 72 22.70 13.91 11.72
CA ARG A 72 22.10 13.78 10.37
C ARG A 72 21.74 12.35 10.00
N LYS A 73 22.07 11.37 10.85
CA LYS A 73 21.79 9.96 10.55
C LYS A 73 20.29 9.72 10.45
N LYS A 74 19.47 10.44 11.22
CA LYS A 74 18.01 10.34 11.17
C LYS A 74 17.51 10.58 9.74
N GLY A 75 16.84 9.58 9.18
CA GLY A 75 16.31 9.61 7.81
C GLY A 75 17.34 9.31 6.69
N ARG A 76 18.64 9.30 6.99
CA ARG A 76 19.71 8.95 6.03
C ARG A 76 20.34 7.58 6.29
N CYS A 77 19.99 6.94 7.40
CA CYS A 77 20.45 5.61 7.75
C CYS A 77 19.45 4.53 7.29
N GLY A 78 19.97 3.33 7.02
CA GLY A 78 19.19 2.17 6.59
C GLY A 78 19.21 1.97 5.09
N ALA A 79 18.70 0.82 4.66
CA ALA A 79 18.60 0.50 3.24
C ALA A 79 17.57 1.42 2.55
N PRO A 80 17.86 1.92 1.34
CA PRO A 80 16.90 2.68 0.56
C PRO A 80 15.68 1.80 0.25
N ARG A 81 14.50 2.43 0.10
CA ARG A 81 13.30 1.69 -0.27
C ARG A 81 13.41 1.27 -1.73
N LYS A 82 13.28 -0.04 -1.99
CA LYS A 82 13.26 -0.58 -3.36
C LYS A 82 12.00 -0.20 -4.14
N TYR A 83 10.88 -0.09 -3.45
CA TYR A 83 9.58 0.19 -4.05
C TYR A 83 9.10 1.55 -3.55
N ASP A 84 9.17 2.54 -4.42
CA ASP A 84 8.61 3.87 -4.15
C ASP A 84 7.11 3.92 -4.46
N GLY A 85 6.38 4.82 -3.78
CA GLY A 85 4.94 4.93 -3.90
C GLY A 85 4.48 5.28 -5.31
N ASP A 86 5.19 6.19 -5.98
CA ASP A 86 4.78 6.69 -7.30
C ASP A 86 5.07 5.64 -8.38
N SER A 87 6.28 5.07 -8.37
CA SER A 87 6.66 3.97 -9.27
C SER A 87 5.74 2.75 -9.15
N VAL A 88 5.35 2.37 -7.92
CA VAL A 88 4.43 1.25 -7.72
C VAL A 88 3.01 1.59 -8.19
N ARG A 89 2.58 2.85 -8.07
CA ARG A 89 1.24 3.25 -8.54
C ARG A 89 1.11 3.04 -10.03
N ASP A 90 2.12 3.41 -10.82
CA ASP A 90 2.11 3.27 -12.27
C ASP A 90 2.05 1.78 -12.67
N VAL A 91 2.88 0.95 -12.04
CA VAL A 91 2.90 -0.50 -12.27
C VAL A 91 1.57 -1.17 -11.87
N VAL A 92 0.95 -0.75 -10.76
CA VAL A 92 -0.36 -1.29 -10.36
C VAL A 92 -1.47 -0.81 -11.30
N THR A 93 -1.35 0.40 -11.84
CA THR A 93 -2.34 1.00 -12.75
C THR A 93 -2.29 0.38 -14.15
N SER A 94 -1.17 -0.20 -14.57
CA SER A 94 -1.09 -0.93 -15.84
C SER A 94 -1.69 -2.34 -15.78
N VAL A 95 -1.69 -2.99 -14.61
CA VAL A 95 -2.25 -4.34 -14.43
C VAL A 95 -3.78 -4.34 -14.64
N PRO A 96 -4.41 -5.26 -15.37
CA PRO A 96 -5.87 -5.29 -15.49
C PRO A 96 -6.62 -5.38 -14.14
N SER A 97 -7.79 -4.74 -14.03
CA SER A 97 -8.54 -4.58 -12.77
C SER A 97 -8.79 -5.91 -12.02
N TYR A 98 -9.14 -6.98 -12.73
CA TYR A 98 -9.41 -8.30 -12.14
C TYR A 98 -8.19 -8.90 -11.42
N ARG A 99 -6.97 -8.61 -11.89
CA ARG A 99 -5.71 -9.05 -11.26
C ARG A 99 -5.29 -8.20 -10.06
N ARG A 100 -5.94 -7.05 -9.84
CA ARG A 100 -5.71 -6.16 -8.67
C ARG A 100 -6.52 -6.55 -7.43
N SER A 101 -7.40 -7.55 -7.53
CA SER A 101 -8.36 -7.94 -6.49
C SER A 101 -7.71 -8.40 -5.18
N ASN A 102 -6.63 -9.19 -5.28
CA ASN A 102 -5.93 -9.71 -4.10
C ASN A 102 -4.41 -9.53 -4.24
N PHE A 103 -3.71 -9.52 -3.10
CA PHE A 103 -2.26 -9.34 -3.09
C PHE A 103 -1.50 -10.48 -3.77
N ARG A 104 -2.07 -11.69 -3.86
CA ARG A 104 -1.40 -12.82 -4.50
C ARG A 104 -1.39 -12.66 -6.02
N SER A 105 -2.54 -12.34 -6.62
CA SER A 105 -2.67 -12.05 -8.04
C SER A 105 -1.89 -10.78 -8.42
N LEU A 106 -1.95 -9.74 -7.59
CA LEU A 106 -1.23 -8.50 -7.85
C LEU A 106 0.28 -8.70 -7.78
N SER A 107 0.76 -9.51 -6.83
CA SER A 107 2.19 -9.85 -6.72
C SER A 107 2.67 -10.63 -7.94
N ALA A 108 1.90 -11.61 -8.41
CA ALA A 108 2.22 -12.35 -9.63
C ALA A 108 2.22 -11.46 -10.88
N ALA A 109 1.29 -10.50 -10.96
CA ALA A 109 1.18 -9.59 -12.11
C ALA A 109 2.24 -8.47 -12.12
N THR A 110 2.70 -7.99 -10.95
CA THR A 110 3.63 -6.86 -10.84
C THR A 110 5.07 -7.25 -10.52
N GLY A 111 5.31 -8.50 -10.10
CA GLY A 111 6.59 -8.95 -9.55
C GLY A 111 6.93 -8.38 -8.17
N ILE A 112 6.05 -7.54 -7.59
CA ILE A 112 6.27 -6.94 -6.28
C ILE A 112 5.88 -7.95 -5.20
N PRO A 113 6.72 -8.21 -4.18
CA PRO A 113 6.37 -9.12 -3.09
C PRO A 113 5.11 -8.69 -2.34
N LYS A 114 4.29 -9.67 -1.94
CA LYS A 114 3.05 -9.46 -1.15
C LYS A 114 3.29 -8.60 0.10
N THR A 115 4.40 -8.82 0.80
CA THR A 115 4.79 -8.08 2.01
C THR A 115 5.06 -6.61 1.72
N SER A 116 5.72 -6.30 0.61
CA SER A 116 5.94 -4.93 0.15
C SER A 116 4.63 -4.24 -0.20
N LEU A 117 3.75 -4.91 -0.94
CA LEU A 117 2.42 -4.39 -1.28
C LEU A 117 1.58 -4.12 -0.02
N TRP A 118 1.64 -5.01 0.98
CA TRP A 118 0.98 -4.81 2.28
C TRP A 118 1.52 -3.60 3.04
N ASN A 119 2.84 -3.43 3.09
CA ASN A 119 3.48 -2.29 3.74
C ASN A 119 3.11 -0.96 3.06
N LEU A 120 3.01 -0.95 1.73
CA LEU A 120 2.58 0.21 0.96
C LEU A 120 1.11 0.57 1.23
N LEU A 121 0.24 -0.44 1.33
CA LEU A 121 -1.15 -0.25 1.74
C LEU A 121 -1.24 0.32 3.16
N LYS A 122 -0.53 -0.26 4.14
CA LYS A 122 -0.52 0.21 5.53
C LYS A 122 0.00 1.64 5.67
N ALA A 123 0.94 2.03 4.79
CA ALA A 123 1.47 3.38 4.72
C ALA A 123 0.60 4.36 3.90
N ASN A 124 -0.63 3.97 3.49
CA ASN A 124 -1.54 4.74 2.63
C ASN A 124 -0.94 5.17 1.28
N LYS A 125 0.09 4.47 0.80
CA LYS A 125 0.71 4.71 -0.51
C LYS A 125 0.04 3.93 -1.65
N LEU A 126 -0.71 2.88 -1.30
CA LEU A 126 -1.51 2.07 -2.21
C LEU A 126 -2.95 2.06 -1.69
N ARG A 127 -3.94 2.29 -2.54
CA ARG A 127 -5.37 2.15 -2.19
C ARG A 127 -5.94 0.88 -2.80
N ARG A 128 -6.77 0.16 -2.04
CA ARG A 128 -7.60 -0.91 -2.62
C ARG A 128 -8.66 -0.27 -3.49
N ARG A 129 -8.78 -0.71 -4.75
CA ARG A 129 -9.99 -0.44 -5.54
C ARG A 129 -10.98 -1.56 -5.28
N THR A 130 -12.20 -1.18 -4.94
CA THR A 130 -13.37 -2.07 -4.99
C THR A 130 -13.75 -2.27 -6.46
N SER A 131 -14.52 -3.31 -6.77
CA SER A 131 -15.02 -3.57 -8.13
C SER A 131 -15.79 -2.37 -8.69
N ARG A 132 -15.91 -2.26 -10.03
CA ARG A 132 -16.73 -1.22 -10.68
C ARG A 132 -18.18 -1.21 -10.17
N VAL A 133 -18.72 -2.39 -9.84
CA VAL A 133 -20.05 -2.55 -9.22
C VAL A 133 -20.16 -1.74 -7.92
N MET A 134 -19.11 -1.76 -7.10
CA MET A 134 -19.07 -0.96 -5.87
C MET A 134 -18.85 0.53 -6.15
N GLU A 135 -18.11 0.88 -7.21
CA GLU A 135 -17.96 2.29 -7.62
C GLU A 135 -19.33 2.90 -7.99
N GLU A 136 -20.17 2.20 -8.75
CA GLU A 136 -21.53 2.65 -9.07
C GLU A 136 -22.45 2.63 -7.83
N ALA A 137 -22.38 1.58 -7.00
CA ALA A 137 -23.16 1.53 -5.76
C ALA A 137 -22.86 2.72 -4.84
N PHE A 138 -21.59 3.10 -4.69
CA PHE A 138 -21.20 4.26 -3.88
C PHE A 138 -21.69 5.60 -4.45
N LYS A 139 -21.85 5.75 -5.77
CA LYS A 139 -22.43 6.98 -6.37
C LYS A 139 -23.87 7.19 -5.94
N LEU A 140 -24.61 6.11 -5.69
CA LEU A 140 -25.98 6.12 -5.20
C LEU A 140 -26.04 6.08 -3.66
N ALA A 141 -24.94 6.41 -2.97
CA ALA A 141 -24.79 6.29 -1.52
C ALA A 141 -25.04 4.87 -0.97
N GLY A 142 -24.95 3.84 -1.82
CA GLY A 142 -24.99 2.44 -1.42
C GLY A 142 -23.70 2.01 -0.74
N ASP A 143 -23.77 1.08 0.20
CA ASP A 143 -22.61 0.47 0.85
C ASP A 143 -22.50 -1.03 0.51
N ASN A 144 -21.40 -1.67 0.92
CA ASN A 144 -21.22 -3.12 0.77
C ASN A 144 -21.71 -3.90 2.01
N VAL A 145 -22.52 -3.27 2.88
CA VAL A 145 -22.95 -3.88 4.14
C VAL A 145 -24.25 -4.64 3.88
N TYR A 146 -24.16 -5.64 3.03
CA TYR A 146 -25.28 -6.51 2.71
C TYR A 146 -25.46 -7.55 3.81
N LYS A 147 -26.29 -7.26 4.82
CA LYS A 147 -26.91 -8.30 5.66
C LYS A 147 -28.10 -8.90 4.93
N LEU A 148 -27.87 -9.45 3.74
CA LEU A 148 -28.93 -10.11 2.99
C LEU A 148 -29.37 -11.34 3.79
N PRO A 149 -30.66 -11.43 4.20
CA PRO A 149 -31.19 -12.63 4.81
C PRO A 149 -30.93 -13.81 3.87
N HIS A 150 -30.44 -14.92 4.41
CA HIS A 150 -30.20 -16.11 3.60
C HIS A 150 -31.55 -16.59 3.04
N LEU A 151 -31.77 -16.36 1.73
CA LEU A 151 -33.07 -16.57 1.08
C LEU A 151 -33.49 -18.05 1.04
N LYS A 152 -32.64 -18.97 1.53
CA LYS A 152 -32.88 -20.42 1.53
C LYS A 152 -33.44 -20.89 0.18
N LYS A 153 -32.85 -20.40 -0.93
CA LYS A 153 -33.33 -20.61 -2.31
C LYS A 153 -33.59 -22.09 -2.58
N ASP A 154 -32.69 -22.96 -2.11
CA ASP A 154 -32.80 -24.41 -2.26
C ASP A 154 -34.01 -25.02 -1.54
N VAL A 155 -34.43 -24.44 -0.42
CA VAL A 155 -35.62 -24.88 0.33
C VAL A 155 -36.89 -24.36 -0.35
N GLN A 156 -36.87 -23.13 -0.83
CA GLN A 156 -38.00 -22.51 -1.54
C GLN A 156 -38.25 -23.14 -2.92
N LEU A 157 -37.19 -23.55 -3.62
CA LEU A 157 -37.28 -24.29 -4.89
C LEU A 157 -37.98 -25.64 -4.69
N LYS A 158 -37.68 -26.33 -3.59
CA LYS A 158 -38.27 -27.63 -3.24
C LYS A 158 -39.72 -27.54 -2.77
N SER A 159 -40.13 -26.42 -2.15
CA SER A 159 -41.49 -26.20 -1.67
C SER A 159 -42.41 -25.52 -2.70
N GLY A 160 -41.88 -25.13 -3.88
CA GLY A 160 -42.63 -24.51 -4.97
C GLY A 160 -43.22 -23.14 -4.63
N THR A 161 -42.77 -22.48 -3.58
CA THR A 161 -43.52 -21.37 -2.95
C THR A 161 -43.08 -19.96 -3.35
N VAL A 162 -42.06 -19.75 -4.19
CA VAL A 162 -41.60 -18.38 -4.50
C VAL A 162 -41.15 -18.22 -5.95
N ALA A 163 -41.66 -17.17 -6.61
CA ALA A 163 -41.08 -16.63 -7.82
C ALA A 163 -39.68 -16.08 -7.50
N LEU A 164 -38.63 -16.75 -7.99
CA LEU A 164 -37.23 -16.34 -7.79
C LEU A 164 -36.86 -15.02 -8.51
N ARG A 165 -37.79 -14.47 -9.29
CA ARG A 165 -37.61 -13.20 -9.97
C ARG A 165 -38.02 -12.06 -9.03
N PRO A 166 -37.11 -11.14 -8.67
CA PRO A 166 -37.51 -9.91 -8.01
C PRO A 166 -38.49 -9.14 -8.90
N PRO A 167 -39.41 -8.35 -8.34
CA PRO A 167 -40.27 -7.49 -9.13
C PRO A 167 -39.39 -6.49 -9.90
N CYS A 168 -39.41 -6.60 -11.22
CA CYS A 168 -38.69 -5.73 -12.15
C CYS A 168 -39.72 -4.88 -12.91
N ASP A 169 -39.22 -3.80 -13.54
CA ASP A 169 -40.03 -3.03 -14.48
C ASP A 169 -40.48 -3.90 -15.68
N GLU A 170 -41.59 -3.53 -16.31
CA GLU A 170 -42.26 -4.34 -17.34
C GLU A 170 -41.37 -4.55 -18.57
N ASP A 171 -40.62 -3.54 -18.97
CA ASP A 171 -39.63 -3.59 -20.06
C ASP A 171 -38.48 -4.56 -19.76
N VAL A 172 -37.97 -4.57 -18.53
CA VAL A 172 -36.94 -5.51 -18.06
C VAL A 172 -37.48 -6.94 -18.05
N THR A 173 -38.74 -7.12 -17.65
CA THR A 173 -39.40 -8.42 -17.59
C THR A 173 -39.58 -9.00 -18.99
N LEU A 174 -40.06 -8.18 -19.94
CA LEU A 174 -40.21 -8.55 -21.35
C LEU A 174 -38.86 -8.92 -21.99
N ALA A 175 -37.80 -8.17 -21.70
CA ALA A 175 -36.47 -8.46 -22.21
C ALA A 175 -35.90 -9.79 -21.68
N LEU A 176 -36.18 -10.11 -20.41
CA LEU A 176 -35.77 -11.38 -19.80
C LEU A 176 -36.54 -12.56 -20.39
N ASP A 177 -37.85 -12.43 -20.56
CA ASP A 177 -38.68 -13.49 -21.17
C ASP A 177 -38.28 -13.74 -22.63
N ALA A 178 -37.98 -12.69 -23.40
CA ALA A 178 -37.47 -12.83 -24.76
C ALA A 178 -36.11 -13.54 -24.80
N LEU A 179 -35.23 -13.28 -23.84
CA LEU A 179 -33.94 -13.94 -23.75
C LEU A 179 -34.07 -15.43 -23.39
N GLU A 180 -34.94 -15.76 -22.43
CA GLU A 180 -35.21 -17.16 -22.04
C GLU A 180 -35.82 -17.96 -23.19
N SER A 181 -36.82 -17.41 -23.89
CA SER A 181 -37.38 -18.05 -25.08
C SER A 181 -36.31 -18.32 -26.15
N ARG A 182 -35.38 -17.38 -26.35
CA ARG A 182 -34.30 -17.54 -27.33
C ARG A 182 -33.30 -18.62 -26.92
N LEU A 183 -33.06 -18.81 -25.62
CA LEU A 183 -32.20 -19.86 -25.09
C LEU A 183 -32.86 -21.24 -25.18
N ASP A 184 -34.17 -21.33 -24.94
CA ASP A 184 -34.94 -22.56 -25.10
C ASP A 184 -34.95 -22.99 -26.58
N ASP A 185 -35.09 -22.04 -27.51
CA ASP A 185 -35.00 -22.30 -28.95
C ASP A 185 -33.60 -22.79 -29.35
N GLU A 186 -32.52 -22.17 -28.83
CA GLU A 186 -31.14 -22.64 -29.06
C GLU A 186 -30.93 -24.08 -28.55
N TYR A 187 -31.44 -24.40 -27.36
CA TYR A 187 -31.34 -25.74 -26.80
C TYR A 187 -32.12 -26.78 -27.62
N LEU A 188 -33.32 -26.41 -28.10
CA LEU A 188 -34.11 -27.25 -28.99
C LEU A 188 -33.38 -27.50 -30.31
N VAL A 189 -32.73 -26.48 -30.88
CA VAL A 189 -31.90 -26.63 -32.09
C VAL A 189 -30.74 -27.58 -31.82
N ASP A 190 -30.03 -27.44 -30.71
CA ASP A 190 -28.93 -28.35 -30.33
C ASP A 190 -29.42 -29.79 -30.14
N GLU A 191 -30.60 -29.99 -29.56
CA GLU A 191 -31.20 -31.31 -29.39
C GLU A 191 -31.59 -31.93 -30.74
N ILE A 192 -32.19 -31.15 -31.63
CA ILE A 192 -32.52 -31.56 -33.00
C ILE A 192 -31.26 -31.91 -33.80
N VAL A 193 -30.20 -31.10 -33.70
CA VAL A 193 -28.89 -31.37 -34.32
C VAL A 193 -28.28 -32.64 -33.74
N GLY A 194 -28.38 -32.87 -32.42
CA GLY A 194 -27.91 -34.10 -31.79
C GLY A 194 -28.67 -35.36 -32.25
N MET A 195 -29.98 -35.26 -32.52
CA MET A 195 -30.80 -36.36 -33.02
C MET A 195 -30.60 -36.63 -34.52
N LEU A 196 -30.46 -35.59 -35.34
CA LEU A 196 -30.36 -35.70 -36.80
C LEU A 196 -28.91 -35.80 -37.29
N GLY A 197 -27.93 -35.32 -36.52
CA GLY A 197 -26.50 -35.33 -36.83
C GLY A 197 -25.96 -36.73 -37.17
N PRO A 198 -26.27 -37.78 -36.39
CA PRO A 198 -25.86 -39.16 -36.70
C PRO A 198 -26.47 -39.71 -38.00
N ALA A 199 -27.64 -39.20 -38.41
CA ALA A 199 -28.35 -39.65 -39.61
C ALA A 199 -27.91 -38.91 -40.88
N LEU A 200 -27.32 -37.71 -40.74
CA LEU A 200 -26.98 -36.83 -41.86
C LEU A 200 -25.50 -36.86 -42.27
N ASN A 201 -24.62 -37.58 -41.57
CA ASN A 201 -23.19 -37.70 -41.91
C ASN A 201 -22.54 -36.35 -42.31
N ILE A 202 -22.87 -35.28 -41.58
CA ILE A 202 -22.18 -34.01 -41.75
C ILE A 202 -20.83 -34.18 -41.06
N VAL A 203 -19.82 -34.48 -41.89
CA VAL A 203 -18.42 -34.36 -41.52
C VAL A 203 -18.19 -32.87 -41.26
N ASP A 204 -17.97 -32.50 -39.99
CA ASP A 204 -17.43 -31.18 -39.65
C ASP A 204 -16.04 -31.05 -40.27
N ASP A 205 -15.96 -30.34 -41.40
CA ASP A 205 -14.72 -29.77 -41.90
C ASP A 205 -14.57 -28.34 -41.33
N ALA A 206 -13.58 -28.20 -40.44
CA ALA A 206 -12.93 -26.98 -39.92
C ALA A 206 -13.62 -26.15 -38.83
#